data_AF-A0A935IUK5-F1
#
_entry.id   AF-A0A935IUK5-F1
#
_cell.length_a   1.000
_cell.length_b   1.000
_cell.length_c   1.000
_cell.angle_alpha   90.00
_cell.angle_beta   90.00
_cell.angle_gamma   90.00
#
_symmetry.space_group_name_H-M   'P 1'
#
loop_
_entity.id
_entity.type
_entity.pdbx_description
1 polymer ?
#
loop_
_entity_poly.entity_id
_entity_poly.type
_entity_poly.pdbx_seq_one_letter_code
_entity_poly.pdbx_strand_id
1 'polypeptide(L)'
;MRIMQTTCPACRGRLFLDLIGWEFFFRGWILFSYARRFGHDALWIHAVPFALAHVGKPEVETLSTIFGGFAFGWVAWRTRSFVWPFLIHWFIATFVILVAAGAL
;
A
#
# COMPACT_ATOMS: atom_id res chain seq x y z
N MET A 1 8.34 -3.36 -10.97
CA MET A 1 8.48 -3.96 -9.63
C MET A 1 7.66 -5.25 -9.48
N ARG A 2 7.58 -6.08 -10.53
CA ARG A 2 6.67 -7.23 -10.63
C ARG A 2 7.51 -8.38 -11.20
N ILE A 3 8.11 -9.20 -10.32
CA ILE A 3 8.78 -10.51 -10.56
C ILE A 3 10.02 -10.72 -9.64
N MET A 4 10.72 -9.67 -9.19
CA MET A 4 11.97 -9.85 -8.41
C MET A 4 11.81 -10.25 -6.93
N GLN A 5 10.61 -10.12 -6.32
CA GLN A 5 10.42 -10.45 -4.90
C GLN A 5 10.04 -11.92 -4.64
N THR A 6 9.53 -12.65 -5.63
CA THR A 6 9.00 -14.01 -5.44
C THR A 6 10.06 -15.12 -5.58
N THR A 7 11.28 -14.80 -6.04
CA THR A 7 12.29 -15.83 -6.39
C THR A 7 13.56 -15.79 -5.54
N CYS A 8 13.74 -14.84 -4.61
CA CYS A 8 14.95 -14.74 -3.79
C CYS A 8 14.66 -14.98 -2.29
N PRO A 9 15.08 -16.14 -1.71
CA PRO A 9 14.90 -16.44 -0.29
C PRO A 9 15.52 -15.41 0.67
N ALA A 10 16.60 -14.74 0.24
CA ALA A 10 17.29 -13.71 1.03
C ALA A 10 16.51 -12.38 1.17
N CYS A 11 15.42 -12.19 0.42
CA CYS A 11 14.62 -10.96 0.42
C CYS A 11 13.43 -10.97 1.38
N ARG A 12 13.24 -12.04 2.17
CA ARG A 12 12.06 -12.23 3.04
C ARG A 12 11.97 -11.19 4.19
N GLY A 13 13.10 -10.70 4.71
CA GLY A 13 13.15 -9.61 5.69
C GLY A 13 12.93 -8.21 5.08
N ARG A 14 12.99 -8.08 3.76
CA ARG A 14 12.85 -6.81 3.05
C ARG A 14 11.39 -6.36 2.96
N LEU A 15 10.44 -7.29 2.95
CA LEU A 15 9.00 -6.99 2.88
C LEU A 15 8.54 -5.98 3.94
N PHE A 16 8.92 -6.19 5.20
CA PHE A 16 8.53 -5.30 6.29
C PHE A 16 9.07 -3.88 6.08
N LEU A 17 10.35 -3.77 5.71
CA LEU A 17 11.03 -2.49 5.47
C LEU A 17 10.53 -1.78 4.21
N ASP A 18 10.22 -2.55 3.17
CA ASP A 18 9.62 -2.03 1.94
C ASP A 18 8.21 -1.49 2.24
N LEU A 19 7.40 -2.25 3.00
CA LEU A 19 6.02 -1.86 3.35
C LEU A 19 5.97 -0.69 4.33
N ILE A 20 6.87 -0.61 5.31
CA ILE A 20 6.86 0.51 6.25
C ILE A 20 7.18 1.83 5.52
N GLY A 21 8.18 1.82 4.62
CA GLY A 21 8.51 2.96 3.79
C GLY A 21 7.37 3.33 2.84
N TRP A 22 6.77 2.31 2.20
CA TRP A 22 5.64 2.47 1.30
C TRP A 22 4.43 3.13 1.98
N GLU A 23 4.01 2.61 3.12
CA GLU A 23 2.84 3.12 3.85
C GLU A 23 3.11 4.47 4.49
N PHE A 24 4.32 4.68 5.02
CA PHE A 24 4.73 6.00 5.50
C PHE A 24 4.63 7.06 4.38
N PHE A 25 5.14 6.76 3.19
CA PHE A 25 5.15 7.72 2.09
C PHE A 25 3.73 8.06 1.60
N PHE A 26 2.92 7.05 1.30
CA PHE A 26 1.58 7.27 0.74
C PHE A 26 0.56 7.69 1.81
N ARG A 27 0.45 6.93 2.91
CA ARG A 27 -0.62 7.09 3.93
C ARG A 27 -0.20 8.03 5.06
N GLY A 28 1.10 8.23 5.25
CA GLY A 28 1.65 9.25 6.13
C GLY A 28 1.83 10.57 5.38
N TRP A 29 2.89 10.69 4.60
CA TRP A 29 3.34 11.98 4.11
C TRP A 29 2.41 12.58 3.05
N ILE A 30 2.08 11.87 1.97
CA ILE A 30 1.23 12.40 0.89
C ILE A 30 -0.19 12.66 1.41
N LEU A 31 -0.85 11.63 1.96
CA LEU A 31 -2.23 11.74 2.41
C LEU A 31 -2.43 12.88 3.42
N PHE A 32 -1.64 12.95 4.49
CA PHE A 32 -1.82 14.00 5.48
C PHE A 32 -1.34 15.38 5.00
N SER A 33 -0.45 15.45 4.01
CA SER A 33 -0.13 16.72 3.36
C SER A 33 -1.28 17.23 2.52
N TYR A 34 -1.95 16.35 1.78
CA TYR A 34 -3.16 16.69 1.02
C TYR A 34 -4.34 17.00 1.94
N ALA A 35 -4.47 16.27 3.05
CA ALA A 35 -5.50 16.50 4.07
C ALA A 35 -5.53 17.95 4.56
N ARG A 36 -4.34 18.55 4.77
CA ARG A 36 -4.20 19.94 5.21
C ARG A 36 -4.69 20.95 4.17
N ARG A 37 -4.64 20.61 2.88
CA ARG A 37 -4.97 21.52 1.77
C ARG A 37 -6.37 21.31 1.21
N PHE A 38 -6.81 20.05 1.11
CA PHE A 38 -8.00 19.64 0.37
C PHE A 38 -9.07 18.98 1.26
N GLY A 39 -8.81 18.81 2.56
CA GLY A 39 -9.77 18.15 3.45
C GLY A 39 -10.08 16.73 2.98
N HIS A 40 -11.36 16.33 3.01
CA HIS A 40 -11.79 14.97 2.69
C HIS A 40 -11.44 14.52 1.25
N ASP A 41 -11.37 15.45 0.30
CA ASP A 41 -11.04 15.16 -1.09
C ASP A 41 -9.61 14.61 -1.25
N ALA A 42 -8.75 14.85 -0.24
CA ALA A 42 -7.42 14.29 -0.19
C ALA A 42 -7.40 12.77 -0.32
N LEU A 43 -8.44 12.04 0.10
CA LEU A 43 -8.51 10.58 -0.05
C LEU A 43 -8.45 10.14 -1.51
N TRP A 44 -9.20 10.84 -2.38
CA TRP A 44 -9.23 10.57 -3.81
C TRP A 44 -7.98 11.11 -4.50
N ILE A 45 -7.54 12.31 -4.13
CA ILE A 45 -6.36 12.96 -4.76
C ILE A 45 -5.08 12.16 -4.45
N HIS A 46 -4.92 11.64 -3.23
CA HIS A 46 -3.81 10.75 -2.87
C HIS A 46 -3.88 9.40 -3.60
N ALA A 47 -5.07 8.90 -3.94
CA ALA A 47 -5.21 7.63 -4.63
C ALA A 47 -4.59 7.65 -6.05
N VAL A 48 -4.47 8.84 -6.66
CA VAL A 48 -3.85 9.03 -7.98
C VAL A 48 -2.35 8.69 -8.00
N PRO A 49 -1.46 9.34 -7.21
CA PRO A 49 -0.05 8.95 -7.18
C PRO A 49 0.15 7.51 -6.69
N PHE A 50 -0.73 7.00 -5.81
CA PHE A 50 -0.71 5.59 -5.43
C PHE A 50 -0.98 4.65 -6.62
N ALA A 51 -1.98 4.95 -7.45
CA ALA A 51 -2.28 4.18 -8.64
C ALA A 51 -1.18 4.30 -9.70
N LEU A 52 -0.58 5.48 -9.86
CA LEU A 52 0.57 5.67 -10.75
C LEU A 52 1.78 4.82 -10.33
N ALA A 53 2.01 4.64 -9.03
CA ALA A 53 3.06 3.76 -8.52
C ALA A 53 2.82 2.26 -8.85
N HIS A 54 1.62 1.92 -9.33
CA HIS A 54 1.24 0.58 -9.81
C HIS A 54 1.25 0.44 -11.33
N VAL A 55 1.71 1.46 -12.07
CA VAL A 55 1.88 1.37 -13.53
C VAL A 55 2.89 0.26 -13.87
N GLY A 56 2.56 -0.54 -14.90
CA GLY A 56 3.30 -1.74 -15.27
C GLY A 56 2.74 -3.03 -14.66
N LYS A 57 1.64 -2.96 -13.90
CA LYS A 57 0.73 -4.08 -13.64
C LYS A 57 -0.36 -4.12 -14.74
N PRO A 58 -1.08 -5.25 -14.91
CA PRO A 58 -2.28 -5.33 -15.73
C PRO A 58 -3.23 -4.19 -15.40
N GLU A 59 -3.85 -3.63 -16.43
CA GLU A 59 -4.64 -2.41 -16.33
C GLU A 59 -5.74 -2.53 -15.27
N VAL A 60 -6.41 -3.68 -15.20
CA VAL A 60 -7.45 -3.96 -14.19
C VAL A 60 -6.90 -3.88 -12.77
N GLU A 61 -5.68 -4.37 -12.53
CA GLU A 61 -5.04 -4.26 -11.22
C GLU A 61 -4.61 -2.82 -10.92
N THR A 62 -4.09 -2.09 -11.91
CA THR A 62 -3.71 -0.68 -11.72
C THR A 62 -4.95 0.18 -11.44
N LEU A 63 -6.06 -0.02 -12.15
CA LEU A 63 -7.30 0.70 -11.91
C LEU A 63 -7.92 0.34 -10.55
N SER A 64 -7.88 -0.94 -10.15
CA SER A 64 -8.40 -1.35 -8.84
C SER A 64 -7.59 -0.76 -7.67
N THR A 65 -6.33 -0.40 -7.89
CA THR A 65 -5.52 0.27 -6.85
C THR A 65 -6.03 1.66 -6.48
N ILE A 66 -6.85 2.31 -7.30
CA ILE A 66 -7.51 3.57 -6.89
C ILE A 66 -8.41 3.30 -5.68
N PHE A 67 -9.23 2.24 -5.74
CA PHE A 67 -10.11 1.84 -4.64
C PHE A 67 -9.31 1.32 -3.44
N GLY A 68 -8.25 0.55 -3.67
CA GLY A 68 -7.35 0.12 -2.59
C GLY A 68 -6.65 1.29 -1.89
N GLY A 69 -6.21 2.28 -2.67
CA GLY A 69 -5.63 3.53 -2.20
C GLY A 69 -6.60 4.32 -1.33
N PHE A 70 -7.86 4.43 -1.77
CA PHE A 70 -8.93 5.07 -1.01
C PHE A 70 -9.21 4.33 0.30
N ALA A 71 -9.41 3.01 0.27
CA ALA A 71 -9.74 2.23 1.46
C ALA A 71 -8.65 2.31 2.53
N PHE A 72 -7.38 2.14 2.16
CA PHE A 72 -6.25 2.26 3.09
C PHE A 72 -6.03 3.70 3.54
N GLY A 73 -6.25 4.67 2.63
CA GLY A 73 -6.24 6.09 2.97
C GLY A 73 -7.32 6.44 3.99
N TRP A 74 -8.52 5.85 3.89
CA TRP A 74 -9.60 6.06 4.83
C TRP A 74 -9.24 5.53 6.22
N VAL A 75 -8.65 4.33 6.31
CA VAL A 75 -8.16 3.78 7.58
C VAL A 75 -7.11 4.71 8.19
N ALA A 76 -6.13 5.15 7.40
CA ALA A 76 -5.11 6.09 7.85
C ALA A 76 -5.73 7.40 8.36
N TRP A 77 -6.68 7.96 7.61
CA TRP A 77 -7.38 9.19 7.97
C TRP A 77 -8.14 9.08 9.28
N ARG A 78 -8.95 8.02 9.44
CA ARG A 78 -9.79 7.81 10.63
C ARG A 78 -8.95 7.56 11.88
N THR A 79 -7.86 6.82 11.73
CA THR A 79 -6.95 6.50 12.84
C THR A 79 -5.87 7.56 13.06
N ARG A 80 -5.76 8.54 12.16
CA ARG A 80 -4.71 9.57 12.12
C ARG A 80 -3.30 8.97 12.15
N SER A 81 -3.12 7.78 11.56
CA SER A 81 -1.85 7.05 11.60
C SER A 81 -1.69 6.12 10.40
N PHE A 82 -0.48 6.11 9.81
CA PHE A 82 -0.12 5.18 8.75
C PHE A 82 0.17 3.75 9.28
N VAL A 83 0.31 3.58 10.60
CA VAL A 83 0.65 2.30 11.23
C VAL A 83 -0.46 1.27 11.03
N TRP A 84 -1.73 1.66 11.07
CA TRP A 84 -2.84 0.73 10.86
C TRP A 84 -2.93 0.19 9.42
N PRO A 85 -2.88 1.02 8.37
CA PRO A 85 -2.72 0.53 7.00
C PRO A 85 -1.50 -0.38 6.84
N PHE A 86 -0.38 -0.03 7.49
CA PHE A 86 0.84 -0.84 7.48
C PHE A 86 0.64 -2.23 8.06
N LEU A 87 0.02 -2.36 9.24
CA LEU A 87 -0.24 -3.67 9.85
C LEU A 87 -1.18 -4.51 8.96
N ILE A 88 -2.22 -3.89 8.39
CA ILE A 88 -3.14 -4.56 7.46
C ILE A 88 -2.38 -5.03 6.21
N HIS A 89 -1.56 -4.17 5.62
CA HIS A 89 -0.80 -4.51 4.41
C HIS A 89 0.20 -5.63 4.67
N TRP A 90 0.93 -5.54 5.79
CA TRP A 90 1.91 -6.55 6.19
C TRP A 90 1.24 -7.91 6.46
N PHE A 91 0.08 -7.91 7.11
CA PHE A 91 -0.72 -9.12 7.30
C PHE A 91 -1.13 -9.73 5.95
N ILE A 92 -1.76 -8.97 5.06
CA ILE A 92 -2.21 -9.46 3.74
C ILE A 92 -1.04 -9.99 2.92
N ALA A 93 0.05 -9.24 2.85
CA ALA A 93 1.23 -9.63 2.07
C ALA A 93 1.85 -10.93 2.61
N THR A 94 1.99 -11.04 3.94
CA THR A 94 2.53 -12.25 4.58
C THR A 94 1.59 -13.44 4.37
N PHE A 95 0.28 -13.24 4.55
CA PHE A 95 -0.72 -14.27 4.36
C PHE A 95 -0.70 -14.82 2.92
N VAL A 96 -0.73 -13.93 1.91
CA VAL A 96 -0.65 -14.33 0.50
C VAL A 96 0.62 -15.11 0.20
N ILE A 97 1.78 -14.69 0.75
CA ILE A 97 3.04 -15.40 0.57
C ILE A 97 2.99 -16.80 1.18
N LEU A 98 2.44 -16.95 2.39
CA LEU A 98 2.36 -18.24 3.09
C LEU A 98 1.43 -19.21 2.36
N VAL A 99 0.25 -18.74 1.94
CA VAL A 99 -0.70 -19.55 1.16
C VAL A 99 -0.10 -19.95 -0.19
N ALA A 100 0.51 -19.01 -0.92
CA ALA A 100 1.14 -19.31 -2.21
C ALA A 100 2.33 -20.28 -2.07
N ALA A 101 2.98 -20.31 -0.91
CA ALA A 101 4.06 -21.25 -0.60
C ALA A 101 3.57 -22.62 -0.10
N GLY A 102 2.25 -22.83 0.06
CA GLY A 102 1.68 -24.07 0.62
C GLY A 102 2.06 -24.31 2.09
N ALA A 103 2.40 -23.25 2.83
CA ALA A 103 2.75 -23.31 4.24
C ALA A 103 1.53 -23.21 5.18
N LEU A 104 0.33 -23.06 4.58
CA LEU A 104 -1.00 -23.03 5.17
C LEU A 104 -1.93 -23.81 4.24
#